data_AF-A0A2T4WIH5-F1
#
_entry.id   AF-A0A2T4WIH5-F1
#
_cell.length_a   1.000
_cell.length_b   1.000
_cell.length_c   1.000
_cell.angle_alpha   90.00
_cell.angle_beta   90.00
_cell.angle_gamma   90.00
#
_symmetry.space_group_name_H-M   'P 1'
#
loop_
_entity.id
_entity.type
_entity.pdbx_description
1 polymer ?
#
loop_
_entity_poly.entity_id
_entity_poly.type
_entity_poly.pdbx_seq_one_letter_code
_entity_poly.pdbx_strand_id
1 'polypeptide(L)'
;MERNTLSNLLEGKIFQVPDYQRGYAWEEKQWKDFVQDIDTIIDDKIISHYTGTVVIYQPREKPSENYGTRRLEVVDLVDGQQRLITCSLYLAIILNDLINKGEDAFKAEIPIYLFSGAKSKLRLNNDTADLFFDLISKGSTNINASTVHQKRLLEAYNYLKLHITKQLVERGTDGIDYLKDLFDAIIRKLNFSFYPIEVENEVGITLELMNARGKVRSSLEI
;
A
#
# COMPACT_ATOMS: atom_id res chain seq x y z
N MET A 1 -1.97 6.98 20.63
CA MET A 1 -2.27 6.56 19.25
C MET A 1 -1.57 5.26 19.03
N GLU A 2 -2.31 4.23 18.65
CA GLU A 2 -1.74 2.92 18.37
C GLU A 2 -0.99 2.97 17.03
N ARG A 3 0.24 2.46 17.02
CA ARG A 3 1.03 2.30 15.80
C ARG A 3 0.83 0.88 15.31
N ASN A 4 0.41 0.76 14.07
CA ASN A 4 0.19 -0.52 13.41
C ASN A 4 1.19 -0.70 12.28
N THR A 5 1.77 -1.89 12.20
CA THR A 5 2.50 -2.30 11.00
C THR A 5 1.53 -2.45 9.83
N LEU A 6 2.03 -2.51 8.60
CA LEU A 6 1.17 -2.79 7.44
C LEU A 6 0.43 -4.14 7.62
N SER A 7 1.11 -5.16 8.17
CA SER A 7 0.50 -6.47 8.43
C SER A 7 -0.68 -6.37 9.40
N ASN A 8 -0.51 -5.71 10.54
CA ASN A 8 -1.59 -5.52 11.53
C ASN A 8 -2.74 -4.67 10.97
N LEU A 9 -2.40 -3.66 10.17
CA LEU A 9 -3.39 -2.77 9.55
C LEU A 9 -4.30 -3.53 8.57
N LEU A 10 -3.72 -4.40 7.75
CA LEU A 10 -4.45 -5.20 6.74
C LEU A 10 -5.21 -6.39 7.36
N GLU A 11 -4.92 -6.77 8.60
CA GLU A 11 -5.58 -7.89 9.25
C GLU A 11 -7.09 -7.65 9.44
N GLY A 12 -7.88 -8.67 9.09
CA GLY A 12 -9.34 -8.66 9.25
C GLY A 12 -10.12 -7.76 8.30
N LYS A 13 -9.46 -6.97 7.44
CA LYS A 13 -10.11 -5.89 6.67
C LYS A 13 -9.91 -5.99 5.16
N ILE A 14 -10.84 -5.44 4.41
CA ILE A 14 -10.73 -5.07 2.99
C ILE A 14 -10.86 -3.55 2.96
N PHE A 15 -9.88 -2.88 2.39
CA PHE A 15 -9.87 -1.43 2.27
C PHE A 15 -10.50 -1.03 0.94
N GLN A 16 -11.39 -0.05 0.96
CA GLN A 16 -12.00 0.52 -0.22
C GLN A 16 -11.76 2.01 -0.24
N VAL A 17 -11.17 2.52 -1.32
CA VAL A 17 -11.10 3.96 -1.54
C VAL A 17 -12.50 4.43 -1.97
N PRO A 18 -13.15 5.37 -1.26
CA PRO A 18 -14.48 5.87 -1.65
C PRO A 18 -14.45 6.73 -2.91
N ASP A 19 -15.54 6.79 -3.67
CA ASP A 19 -15.60 7.53 -4.95
C ASP A 19 -15.34 9.04 -4.83
N TYR A 20 -15.62 9.63 -3.67
CA TYR A 20 -15.34 11.05 -3.41
C TYR A 20 -13.86 11.35 -3.16
N GLN A 21 -13.01 10.33 -2.97
CA GLN A 21 -11.57 10.51 -2.86
C GLN A 21 -10.92 10.67 -4.23
N ARG A 22 -9.77 11.35 -4.29
CA ARG A 22 -8.98 11.38 -5.53
C ARG A 22 -8.33 10.02 -5.78
N GLY A 23 -8.16 9.64 -7.05
CA GLY A 23 -7.38 8.46 -7.43
C GLY A 23 -5.89 8.58 -7.12
N TYR A 24 -5.08 7.63 -7.60
CA TYR A 24 -3.64 7.64 -7.37
C TYR A 24 -2.99 8.92 -7.94
N ALA A 25 -2.16 9.58 -7.13
CA ALA A 25 -1.70 10.95 -7.36
C ALA A 25 -0.25 11.19 -6.95
N TRP A 26 0.45 10.19 -6.38
CA TRP A 26 1.90 10.27 -6.23
C TRP A 26 2.58 10.31 -7.60
N GLU A 27 3.70 11.01 -7.65
CA GLU A 27 4.56 11.19 -8.82
C GLU A 27 5.98 10.71 -8.46
N GLU A 28 6.91 10.88 -9.40
CA GLU A 28 8.28 10.36 -9.31
C GLU A 28 8.99 10.70 -7.99
N LYS A 29 8.83 11.93 -7.49
CA LYS A 29 9.44 12.35 -6.22
C LYS A 29 8.97 11.45 -5.07
N GLN A 30 7.66 11.22 -4.94
CA GLN A 30 7.14 10.43 -3.82
C GLN A 30 7.52 8.96 -3.92
N TRP A 31 7.62 8.39 -5.13
CA TRP A 31 8.05 7.00 -5.29
C TRP A 31 9.53 6.83 -4.95
N LYS A 32 10.38 7.80 -5.34
CA LYS A 32 11.80 7.83 -4.96
C LYS A 32 11.98 7.94 -3.45
N ASP A 33 11.31 8.90 -2.83
CA ASP A 33 11.36 9.10 -1.38
C ASP A 33 10.92 7.82 -0.65
N PHE A 34 9.81 7.19 -1.08
CA PHE A 34 9.31 5.95 -0.49
C PHE A 34 10.27 4.76 -0.62
N VAL A 35 10.88 4.56 -1.79
CA VAL A 35 11.86 3.48 -2.00
C VAL A 35 13.13 3.74 -1.18
N GLN A 36 13.61 4.98 -1.16
CA GLN A 36 14.78 5.37 -0.37
C GLN A 36 14.56 5.13 1.14
N ASP A 37 13.37 5.45 1.66
CA ASP A 37 13.02 5.15 3.06
C ASP A 37 13.12 3.65 3.34
N ILE A 38 12.62 2.80 2.43
CA ILE A 38 12.68 1.34 2.58
C ILE A 38 14.10 0.80 2.48
N ASP A 39 14.90 1.26 1.51
CA ASP A 39 16.29 0.84 1.39
C ASP A 39 17.09 1.24 2.64
N THR A 40 16.86 2.44 3.17
CA THR A 40 17.46 2.90 4.43
C THR A 40 17.06 1.99 5.61
N ILE A 41 15.81 1.54 5.66
CA ILE A 41 15.36 0.59 6.70
C ILE A 41 16.15 -0.72 6.66
N ILE A 42 16.48 -1.19 5.46
CA ILE A 42 17.21 -2.45 5.26
C ILE A 42 18.69 -2.26 5.57
N ASP A 43 19.33 -1.29 4.92
CA ASP A 43 20.78 -1.08 4.98
C ASP A 43 21.22 -0.66 6.39
N ASP A 44 20.46 0.21 7.06
CA ASP A 44 20.73 0.65 8.44
C ASP A 44 20.08 -0.25 9.51
N LYS A 45 19.42 -1.33 9.10
CA LYS A 45 18.75 -2.31 9.98
C LYS A 45 17.77 -1.64 10.96
N ILE A 46 17.03 -0.65 10.49
CA ILE A 46 16.04 0.09 11.29
C ILE A 46 14.92 -0.86 11.70
N ILE A 47 14.59 -0.93 12.99
CA ILE A 47 13.56 -1.84 13.51
C ILE A 47 12.13 -1.36 13.23
N SER A 48 11.93 -0.05 13.03
CA SER A 48 10.63 0.57 12.80
C SER A 48 10.80 1.95 12.19
N HIS A 49 10.01 2.26 11.15
CA HIS A 49 9.96 3.55 10.50
C HIS A 49 8.53 4.10 10.49
N TYR A 50 8.35 5.38 10.81
CA TYR A 50 7.04 6.01 10.81
C TYR A 50 6.62 6.43 9.41
N THR A 51 5.55 5.82 8.88
CA THR A 51 5.11 5.99 7.48
C THR A 51 3.83 6.84 7.37
N GLY A 52 3.48 7.57 8.44
CA GLY A 52 2.34 8.49 8.48
C GLY A 52 1.07 7.89 9.07
N THR A 53 -0.07 8.51 8.78
CA THR A 53 -1.39 8.14 9.35
C THR A 53 -2.27 7.46 8.32
N VAL A 54 -3.03 6.45 8.72
CA VAL A 54 -4.12 5.86 7.93
C VAL A 54 -5.43 6.15 8.67
N VAL A 55 -6.36 6.75 7.96
CA VAL A 55 -7.69 7.07 8.47
C VAL A 55 -8.69 6.23 7.71
N ILE A 56 -9.57 5.56 8.45
CA ILE A 56 -10.67 4.82 7.86
C ILE A 56 -12.00 5.29 8.39
N TYR A 57 -13.02 5.22 7.56
CA TYR A 57 -14.40 5.16 8.01
C TYR A 57 -14.81 3.69 8.16
N GLN A 58 -15.24 3.33 9.36
CA GLN A 58 -15.68 2.00 9.73
C GLN A 58 -17.01 2.13 10.48
N PRO A 59 -18.15 1.90 9.82
CA PRO A 59 -19.43 2.09 10.46
C PRO A 59 -19.70 0.98 11.49
N ARG A 60 -20.59 1.25 12.45
CA ARG A 60 -20.81 0.38 13.63
C ARG A 60 -21.30 -1.02 13.27
N GLU A 61 -22.05 -1.15 12.19
CA GLU A 61 -22.54 -2.42 11.68
C GLU A 61 -21.43 -3.30 11.07
N LYS A 62 -20.25 -2.72 10.80
CA LYS A 62 -19.05 -3.40 10.31
C LYS A 62 -19.37 -4.33 9.14
N PRO A 63 -19.78 -3.75 7.98
CA PRO A 63 -20.13 -4.55 6.81
C PRO A 63 -18.98 -5.48 6.47
N SER A 64 -19.30 -6.71 6.10
CA SER A 64 -18.30 -7.74 5.86
C SER A 64 -18.70 -8.65 4.73
N GLU A 65 -17.71 -9.21 4.06
CA GLU A 65 -17.91 -10.10 2.93
C GLU A 65 -16.88 -11.24 2.92
N ASN A 66 -17.17 -12.25 2.10
CA ASN A 66 -16.27 -13.37 1.89
C ASN A 66 -15.01 -12.93 1.13
N TYR A 67 -13.86 -13.38 1.60
CA TYR A 67 -12.55 -13.17 1.01
C TYR A 67 -11.75 -14.47 1.13
N GLY A 68 -11.78 -15.25 0.06
CA GLY A 68 -11.39 -16.67 0.12
C GLY A 68 -12.28 -17.43 1.09
N THR A 69 -11.66 -18.13 2.04
CA THR A 69 -12.35 -18.88 3.10
C THR A 69 -12.70 -18.04 4.33
N ARG A 70 -12.30 -16.77 4.36
CA ARG A 70 -12.49 -15.86 5.51
C ARG A 70 -13.62 -14.88 5.25
N ARG A 71 -14.17 -14.31 6.32
CA ARG A 71 -15.08 -13.15 6.26
C ARG A 71 -14.35 -11.94 6.82
N LEU A 72 -14.22 -10.89 6.01
CA LEU A 72 -13.45 -9.69 6.37
C LEU A 72 -14.36 -8.46 6.37
N GLU A 73 -14.06 -7.52 7.26
CA GLU A 73 -14.74 -6.22 7.35
C GLU A 73 -14.34 -5.35 6.16
N VAL A 74 -15.30 -4.68 5.53
CA VAL A 74 -15.04 -3.69 4.48
C VAL A 74 -15.00 -2.31 5.14
N VAL A 75 -13.92 -1.58 4.92
CA VAL A 75 -13.69 -0.25 5.50
C VAL A 75 -13.28 0.75 4.44
N ASP A 76 -13.73 1.98 4.61
CA ASP A 76 -13.47 3.06 3.67
C ASP A 76 -12.16 3.77 4.01
N LEU A 77 -11.22 3.79 3.08
CA LEU A 77 -9.92 4.41 3.21
C LEU A 77 -10.00 5.89 2.84
N VAL A 78 -10.11 6.75 3.85
CA VAL A 78 -10.33 8.20 3.67
C VAL A 78 -9.03 9.02 3.70
N ASP A 79 -7.97 8.49 4.31
CA ASP A 79 -6.59 9.01 4.17
C ASP A 79 -5.56 7.89 4.30
N GLY A 80 -4.39 8.06 3.66
CA GLY A 80 -3.35 7.05 3.54
C GLY A 80 -3.41 6.22 2.25
N GLN A 81 -4.38 6.51 1.38
CA GLN A 81 -4.59 5.81 0.10
C GLN A 81 -3.33 5.66 -0.75
N GLN A 82 -2.57 6.72 -0.96
CA GLN A 82 -1.40 6.68 -1.84
C GLN A 82 -0.34 5.71 -1.31
N ARG A 83 -0.07 5.76 0.01
CA ARG A 83 0.90 4.90 0.69
C ARG A 83 0.49 3.43 0.63
N LEU A 84 -0.77 3.11 0.93
CA LEU A 84 -1.26 1.72 0.89
C LEU A 84 -1.29 1.15 -0.53
N ILE A 85 -1.63 1.97 -1.53
CA ILE A 85 -1.57 1.58 -2.94
C ILE A 85 -0.13 1.26 -3.34
N THR A 86 0.84 2.13 -3.04
CA THR A 86 2.26 1.91 -3.38
C THR A 86 2.84 0.70 -2.64
N CYS A 87 2.51 0.50 -1.36
CA CYS A 87 2.89 -0.73 -0.63
C CYS A 87 2.34 -1.98 -1.32
N SER A 88 1.07 -1.96 -1.74
CA SER A 88 0.44 -3.10 -2.42
C SER A 88 1.08 -3.41 -3.77
N LEU A 89 1.37 -2.38 -4.58
CA LEU A 89 2.10 -2.57 -5.84
C LEU A 89 3.49 -3.16 -5.59
N TYR A 90 4.20 -2.66 -4.58
CA TYR A 90 5.57 -3.08 -4.30
C TYR A 90 5.61 -4.52 -3.81
N LEU A 91 4.71 -4.89 -2.89
CA LEU A 91 4.53 -6.26 -2.43
C LEU A 91 4.20 -7.22 -3.57
N ALA A 92 3.35 -6.82 -4.54
CA ALA A 92 3.03 -7.67 -5.68
C ALA A 92 4.26 -7.99 -6.53
N ILE A 93 5.12 -6.99 -6.78
CA ILE A 93 6.38 -7.17 -7.53
C ILE A 93 7.31 -8.11 -6.75
N ILE A 94 7.53 -7.84 -5.46
CA ILE A 94 8.42 -8.62 -4.60
C ILE A 94 7.97 -10.08 -4.51
N LEU A 95 6.68 -10.32 -4.24
CA LEU A 95 6.12 -11.66 -4.13
C LEU A 95 6.23 -12.42 -5.46
N ASN A 96 5.92 -11.76 -6.58
CA ASN A 96 6.06 -12.37 -7.89
C ASN A 96 7.52 -12.78 -8.17
N ASP A 97 8.50 -11.92 -7.87
CA ASP A 97 9.92 -12.23 -8.10
C ASP A 97 10.44 -13.32 -7.15
N LEU A 98 10.03 -13.33 -5.88
CA LEU A 98 10.34 -14.41 -4.94
C LEU A 98 9.81 -15.76 -5.45
N ILE A 99 8.53 -15.80 -5.84
CA ILE A 99 7.89 -17.01 -6.35
C ILE A 99 8.58 -17.51 -7.64
N ASN A 100 8.88 -16.60 -8.58
CA ASN A 100 9.58 -16.95 -9.82
C ASN A 100 11.00 -17.45 -9.59
N LYS A 101 11.61 -17.12 -8.45
CA LYS A 101 12.94 -17.61 -8.03
C LYS A 101 12.88 -18.89 -7.17
N GLY A 102 11.69 -19.49 -7.02
CA GLY A 102 11.50 -20.77 -6.32
C GLY A 102 11.12 -20.66 -4.85
N GLU A 103 10.90 -19.45 -4.32
CA GLU A 103 10.45 -19.23 -2.94
C GLU A 103 8.92 -19.43 -2.83
N ASP A 104 8.45 -20.63 -3.13
CA ASP A 104 7.04 -20.98 -3.29
C ASP A 104 6.19 -20.76 -2.03
N ALA A 105 6.80 -20.76 -0.84
CA ALA A 105 6.11 -20.48 0.42
C ALA A 105 5.41 -19.11 0.42
N PHE A 106 5.97 -18.13 -0.31
CA PHE A 106 5.41 -16.78 -0.42
C PHE A 106 4.09 -16.73 -1.20
N LYS A 107 3.68 -17.80 -1.90
CA LYS A 107 2.33 -17.91 -2.48
C LYS A 107 1.24 -17.76 -1.41
N ALA A 108 1.50 -18.21 -0.19
CA ALA A 108 0.57 -18.10 0.93
C ALA A 108 0.33 -16.65 1.40
N GLU A 109 1.26 -15.73 1.08
CA GLU A 109 1.19 -14.32 1.48
C GLU A 109 0.27 -13.49 0.56
N ILE A 110 0.05 -13.93 -0.68
CA ILE A 110 -0.83 -13.26 -1.67
C ILE A 110 -2.24 -13.01 -1.11
N PRO A 111 -2.98 -14.02 -0.60
CA PRO A 111 -4.30 -13.79 -0.01
C PRO A 111 -4.26 -13.13 1.38
N ILE A 112 -3.10 -12.87 1.95
CA ILE A 112 -2.99 -12.11 3.20
C ILE A 112 -2.94 -10.62 2.87
N TYR A 113 -2.14 -10.22 1.87
CA TYR A 113 -1.85 -8.80 1.61
C TYR A 113 -2.45 -8.23 0.33
N LEU A 114 -2.76 -9.03 -0.70
CA LEU A 114 -3.06 -8.52 -2.05
C LEU A 114 -4.45 -8.89 -2.55
N PHE A 115 -4.72 -10.18 -2.81
CA PHE A 115 -5.99 -10.59 -3.41
C PHE A 115 -6.33 -12.06 -3.11
N SER A 116 -7.63 -12.40 -3.16
CA SER A 116 -8.13 -13.77 -3.12
C SER A 116 -9.19 -13.97 -4.21
N GLY A 117 -8.89 -14.84 -5.18
CA GLY A 117 -9.70 -14.96 -6.39
C GLY A 117 -9.76 -13.61 -7.12
N ALA A 118 -10.96 -13.16 -7.46
CA ALA A 118 -11.19 -11.85 -8.10
C ALA A 118 -11.31 -10.68 -7.10
N LYS A 119 -11.09 -10.89 -5.80
CA LYS A 119 -11.27 -9.86 -4.78
C LYS A 119 -9.93 -9.28 -4.33
N SER A 120 -9.71 -8.00 -4.60
CA SER A 120 -8.57 -7.25 -4.05
C SER A 120 -8.76 -6.95 -2.56
N LYS A 121 -7.66 -6.95 -1.81
CA LYS A 121 -7.54 -6.51 -0.41
C LYS A 121 -7.68 -4.99 -0.28
N LEU A 122 -7.25 -4.26 -1.32
CA LEU A 122 -7.35 -2.81 -1.46
C LEU A 122 -8.06 -2.50 -2.78
N ARG A 123 -9.24 -1.90 -2.70
CA ARG A 123 -10.07 -1.51 -3.85
C ARG A 123 -9.90 -0.04 -4.12
N LEU A 124 -9.51 0.29 -5.34
CA LEU A 124 -9.35 1.67 -5.75
C LEU A 124 -10.66 2.16 -6.34
N ASN A 125 -10.89 3.46 -6.21
CA ASN A 125 -11.99 4.14 -6.87
C ASN A 125 -11.62 4.54 -8.31
N ASN A 126 -12.52 5.31 -8.93
CA ASN A 126 -12.35 5.81 -10.28
C ASN A 126 -12.16 4.66 -11.29
N ASP A 127 -11.57 4.97 -12.44
CA ASP A 127 -11.25 4.05 -13.52
C ASP A 127 -9.93 3.26 -13.28
N THR A 128 -9.45 3.18 -12.04
CA THR A 128 -8.16 2.55 -11.70
C THR A 128 -8.26 1.15 -11.13
N ALA A 129 -9.46 0.69 -10.74
CA ALA A 129 -9.66 -0.59 -10.06
C ALA A 129 -9.15 -1.80 -10.88
N ASP A 130 -9.58 -1.92 -12.13
CA ASP A 130 -9.20 -3.05 -13.00
C ASP A 130 -7.72 -3.01 -13.35
N LEU A 131 -7.18 -1.81 -13.64
CA LEU A 131 -5.77 -1.61 -13.94
C LEU A 131 -4.90 -2.00 -12.74
N PHE A 132 -5.27 -1.57 -11.54
CA PHE A 132 -4.59 -1.95 -10.31
C PHE A 132 -4.63 -3.47 -10.08
N PHE A 133 -5.81 -4.09 -10.24
CA PHE A 133 -5.97 -5.51 -10.04
C PHE A 133 -5.13 -6.33 -11.02
N ASP A 134 -5.11 -5.94 -12.30
CA ASP A 134 -4.23 -6.53 -13.32
C ASP A 134 -2.75 -6.45 -12.91
N LEU A 135 -2.28 -5.27 -12.47
CA LEU A 135 -0.91 -5.07 -12.04
C LEU A 135 -0.53 -5.97 -10.86
N ILE A 136 -1.37 -6.05 -9.82
CA ILE A 136 -1.04 -6.85 -8.63
C ILE A 136 -1.21 -8.36 -8.85
N SER A 137 -2.05 -8.79 -9.79
CA SER A 137 -2.36 -10.22 -10.00
C SER A 137 -1.62 -10.87 -11.15
N LYS A 138 -1.33 -10.12 -12.22
CA LYS A 138 -0.67 -10.61 -13.45
C LYS A 138 0.72 -10.01 -13.66
N GLY A 139 1.03 -8.91 -12.95
CA GLY A 139 2.26 -8.17 -13.13
C GLY A 139 2.31 -7.31 -14.41
N SER A 140 1.20 -7.21 -15.14
CA SER A 140 1.00 -6.44 -16.36
C SER A 140 -0.49 -6.18 -16.59
N THR A 141 -0.82 -5.20 -17.45
CA THR A 141 -2.20 -4.88 -17.82
C THR A 141 -2.31 -4.65 -19.33
N ASN A 142 -3.46 -4.98 -19.90
CA ASN A 142 -3.82 -4.64 -21.29
C ASN A 142 -4.67 -3.36 -21.37
N ILE A 143 -4.99 -2.75 -20.23
CA ILE A 143 -5.77 -1.50 -20.17
C ILE A 143 -4.87 -0.36 -20.61
N ASN A 144 -5.31 0.40 -21.61
CA ASN A 144 -4.63 1.62 -22.02
C ASN A 144 -4.87 2.72 -20.98
N ALA A 145 -3.81 3.15 -20.29
CA ALA A 145 -3.86 4.19 -19.28
C ALA A 145 -4.19 5.55 -19.90
N SER A 146 -5.47 5.92 -19.85
CA SER A 146 -5.99 7.13 -20.49
C SER A 146 -6.08 8.31 -19.53
N THR A 147 -6.49 8.07 -18.27
CA THR A 147 -6.59 9.11 -17.25
C THR A 147 -5.27 9.36 -16.55
N VAL A 148 -5.16 10.52 -15.90
CA VAL A 148 -3.97 10.91 -15.13
C VAL A 148 -3.70 9.91 -13.99
N HIS A 149 -4.75 9.40 -13.34
CA HIS A 149 -4.62 8.44 -12.25
C HIS A 149 -4.13 7.08 -12.74
N GLN A 150 -4.66 6.58 -13.86
CA GLN A 150 -4.18 5.35 -14.49
C GLN A 150 -2.71 5.45 -14.90
N LYS A 151 -2.31 6.58 -15.52
CA LYS A 151 -0.92 6.82 -15.96
C LYS A 151 0.05 6.83 -14.78
N ARG A 152 -0.25 7.62 -13.75
CA ARG A 152 0.57 7.69 -12.53
C ARG A 152 0.68 6.33 -11.84
N LEU A 153 -0.40 5.55 -11.80
CA LEU A 153 -0.39 4.22 -11.20
C LEU A 153 0.54 3.26 -11.97
N LEU A 154 0.45 3.27 -13.30
CA LEU A 154 1.31 2.46 -14.17
C LEU A 154 2.79 2.89 -14.08
N GLU A 155 3.06 4.20 -14.08
CA GLU A 155 4.40 4.76 -13.92
C GLU A 155 5.01 4.37 -12.56
N ALA A 156 4.23 4.43 -11.47
CA ALA A 156 4.67 3.98 -10.16
C ALA A 156 5.05 2.48 -10.16
N TYR A 157 4.19 1.63 -10.73
CA TYR A 157 4.47 0.20 -10.84
C TYR A 157 5.76 -0.06 -11.63
N ASN A 158 5.93 0.61 -12.78
CA ASN A 158 7.13 0.48 -13.61
C ASN A 158 8.39 0.95 -12.89
N TYR A 159 8.31 2.06 -12.14
CA TYR A 159 9.41 2.57 -11.34
C TYR A 159 9.83 1.56 -10.25
N LEU A 160 8.88 1.05 -9.47
CA LEU A 160 9.14 0.05 -8.42
C LEU A 160 9.74 -1.23 -9.00
N LYS A 161 9.24 -1.69 -10.16
CA LYS A 161 9.76 -2.88 -10.85
C LYS A 161 11.17 -2.67 -11.39
N LEU A 162 11.46 -1.48 -11.91
CA LEU A 162 12.81 -1.11 -12.35
C LEU A 162 13.78 -1.07 -11.17
N HIS A 163 13.36 -0.54 -10.02
CA HIS A 163 14.17 -0.54 -8.81
C HIS A 163 14.57 -1.96 -8.40
N ILE A 164 13.61 -2.88 -8.31
CA ILE A 164 13.89 -4.29 -7.98
C ILE A 164 14.84 -4.93 -8.98
N THR A 165 14.59 -4.72 -10.28
CA THR A 165 15.47 -5.24 -11.33
C THR A 165 16.92 -4.77 -11.13
N LYS A 166 17.13 -3.48 -10.82
CA LYS A 166 18.47 -2.93 -10.57
C LYS A 166 19.11 -3.54 -9.33
N GLN A 167 18.38 -3.59 -8.21
CA GLN A 167 18.88 -4.15 -6.95
C GLN A 167 19.24 -5.64 -7.06
N LEU A 168 18.45 -6.41 -7.81
CA LEU A 168 18.76 -7.82 -8.07
C LEU A 168 20.03 -8.00 -8.90
N VAL A 169 20.30 -7.10 -9.86
CA VAL A 169 21.55 -7.11 -10.63
C VAL A 169 22.73 -6.72 -9.76
N GLU A 170 22.60 -5.65 -8.97
CA GLU A 170 23.66 -5.14 -8.09
C GLU A 170 24.06 -6.15 -7.00
N ARG A 171 23.08 -6.85 -6.42
CA ARG A 171 23.28 -7.79 -5.31
C ARG A 171 23.61 -9.22 -5.74
N GLY A 172 23.39 -9.56 -7.00
CA GLY A 172 23.75 -10.87 -7.56
C GLY A 172 23.16 -12.05 -6.78
N THR A 173 24.02 -12.84 -6.13
CA THR A 173 23.62 -14.02 -5.34
C THR A 173 22.74 -13.66 -4.14
N ASP A 174 22.90 -12.47 -3.59
CA ASP A 174 22.20 -12.01 -2.38
C ASP A 174 20.84 -11.37 -2.73
N GLY A 175 20.45 -11.37 -4.01
CA GLY A 175 19.21 -10.76 -4.48
C GLY A 175 17.96 -11.40 -3.87
N ILE A 176 17.96 -12.71 -3.60
CA ILE A 176 16.82 -13.39 -2.96
C ILE A 176 16.66 -12.92 -1.51
N ASP A 177 17.76 -12.80 -0.76
CA ASP A 177 17.73 -12.36 0.63
C ASP A 177 17.31 -10.89 0.72
N TYR A 178 17.76 -10.04 -0.21
CA TYR A 178 17.25 -8.67 -0.31
C TYR A 178 15.74 -8.60 -0.56
N LEU A 179 15.17 -9.45 -1.41
CA LEU A 179 13.72 -9.49 -1.61
C LEU A 179 12.97 -9.91 -0.33
N LYS A 180 13.53 -10.84 0.45
CA LYS A 180 12.98 -11.24 1.75
C LYS A 180 13.04 -10.09 2.76
N ASP A 181 14.16 -9.35 2.79
CA ASP A 181 14.33 -8.17 3.63
C ASP A 181 13.37 -7.03 3.24
N LEU A 182 13.17 -6.80 1.94
CA LEU A 182 12.17 -5.85 1.43
C LEU A 182 10.76 -6.21 1.84
N PHE A 183 10.39 -7.48 1.67
CA PHE A 183 9.08 -7.97 2.11
C PHE A 183 8.91 -7.71 3.61
N ASP A 184 9.86 -8.14 4.44
CA ASP A 184 9.83 -7.94 5.89
C ASP A 184 9.75 -6.45 6.27
N ALA A 185 10.51 -5.59 5.60
CA ALA A 185 10.50 -4.16 5.83
C ALA A 185 9.11 -3.56 5.58
N ILE A 186 8.48 -3.89 4.46
CA ILE A 186 7.16 -3.36 4.11
C ILE A 186 6.08 -3.87 5.07
N ILE A 187 6.08 -5.17 5.42
CA ILE A 187 5.00 -5.74 6.24
C ILE A 187 5.17 -5.51 7.75
N ARG A 188 6.40 -5.40 8.26
CA ARG A 188 6.69 -5.35 9.72
C ARG A 188 7.36 -4.06 10.20
N LYS A 189 8.08 -3.33 9.36
CA LYS A 189 8.89 -2.18 9.80
C LYS A 189 8.21 -0.84 9.49
N LEU A 190 7.38 -0.75 8.46
CA LEU A 190 6.53 0.42 8.20
C LEU A 190 5.41 0.52 9.23
N ASN A 191 5.40 1.60 10.01
CA ASN A 191 4.46 1.84 11.10
C ASN A 191 3.55 3.03 10.81
N PHE A 192 2.25 2.81 10.93
CA PHE A 192 1.21 3.81 10.67
C PHE A 192 0.48 4.17 11.96
N SER A 193 0.21 5.45 12.17
CA SER A 193 -0.86 5.84 13.10
C SER A 193 -2.18 5.39 12.48
N PHE A 194 -3.04 4.70 13.23
CA PHE A 194 -4.32 4.21 12.71
C PHE A 194 -5.49 4.92 13.40
N TYR A 195 -6.43 5.45 12.61
CA TYR A 195 -7.57 6.23 13.11
C TYR A 195 -8.89 5.76 12.47
N PRO A 196 -9.65 4.88 13.15
CA PRO A 196 -10.99 4.52 12.71
C PRO A 196 -12.03 5.56 13.14
N ILE A 197 -12.94 5.90 12.24
CA ILE A 197 -14.08 6.81 12.45
C ILE A 197 -15.36 6.02 12.30
N GLU A 198 -16.24 6.06 13.32
CA GLU A 198 -17.53 5.35 13.27
C GLU A 198 -18.67 6.20 12.73
N VAL A 199 -18.56 7.54 12.82
CA VAL A 199 -19.61 8.48 12.45
C VAL A 199 -19.22 9.20 11.17
N GLU A 200 -19.97 8.99 10.10
CA GLU A 200 -19.66 9.53 8.76
C GLU A 200 -19.46 11.05 8.75
N ASN A 201 -20.30 11.78 9.49
CA ASN A 201 -20.23 13.25 9.60
C ASN A 201 -18.92 13.75 10.25
N GLU A 202 -18.20 12.91 10.98
CA GLU A 202 -16.92 13.26 11.61
C GLU A 202 -15.73 13.07 10.65
N VAL A 203 -15.92 12.40 9.51
CA VAL A 203 -14.85 12.15 8.53
C VAL A 203 -14.30 13.47 8.00
N GLY A 204 -15.18 14.36 7.52
CA GLY A 204 -14.77 15.67 6.98
C GLY A 204 -14.04 16.52 8.03
N ILE A 205 -14.60 16.62 9.23
CA ILE A 205 -14.03 17.38 10.35
C ILE A 205 -12.64 16.83 10.73
N THR A 206 -12.50 15.51 10.82
CA THR A 206 -11.23 14.87 11.15
C THR A 206 -10.17 15.19 10.10
N LEU A 207 -10.51 15.06 8.82
CA LEU A 207 -9.58 15.33 7.72
C LEU A 207 -9.14 16.79 7.69
N GLU A 208 -10.06 17.73 7.92
CA GLU A 208 -9.75 19.16 8.04
C GLU A 208 -8.78 19.44 9.20
N LEU A 209 -9.04 18.88 10.38
CA LEU A 209 -8.18 19.03 11.55
C LEU A 209 -6.78 18.45 11.32
N MET A 210 -6.68 17.32 10.63
CA MET A 210 -5.40 16.69 10.29
C MET A 210 -4.59 17.53 9.31
N ASN A 211 -5.23 18.03 8.24
CA ASN A 211 -4.60 18.90 7.26
C ASN A 211 -4.17 20.24 7.88
N ALA A 212 -4.97 20.81 8.78
CA ALA A 212 -4.62 22.01 9.53
C ALA A 212 -3.39 21.80 10.42
N ARG A 213 -3.29 20.66 11.12
CA ARG A 213 -2.10 20.29 11.90
C ARG A 213 -0.83 20.16 11.06
N GLY A 214 -0.95 19.66 9.83
CA GLY A 214 0.16 19.59 8.87
C GLY A 214 0.67 20.97 8.45
N LYS A 215 -0.23 21.96 8.27
CA LYS A 215 0.15 23.35 7.92
C LYS A 215 0.79 24.10 9.08
N VAL A 216 0.35 23.89 10.32
CA VAL A 216 0.90 24.62 11.49
C VAL A 216 2.37 24.25 11.75
N ARG A 217 2.79 23.01 11.48
CA ARG A 217 4.18 22.59 11.71
C ARG A 217 5.20 23.23 10.76
N SER A 218 4.82 23.74 9.58
CA SER A 218 5.77 24.42 8.69
C SER A 218 6.08 25.87 9.08
N SER A 219 5.41 26.42 10.10
CA SER A 219 5.54 27.83 10.50
C SER A 219 6.33 28.06 11.79
N LEU A 220 6.80 26.98 12.44
CA LEU A 220 7.51 27.03 13.73
C LEU A 220 8.94 26.46 13.66
N GLU A 221 9.51 26.30 12.47
CA GLU A 221 10.93 25.98 12.27
C GLU A 221 11.68 27.14 11.57
N ILE A 222 11.58 28.35 12.13
CA ILE A 222 12.54 29.45 11.90
C ILE A 222 12.94 30.03 13.25
#